data_AF-A0A016BXV2-F1
#
_entry.id   AF-A0A016BXV2-F1
#
_cell.length_a   1.000
_cell.length_b   1.000
_cell.length_c   1.000
_cell.angle_alpha   90.00
_cell.angle_beta   90.00
_cell.angle_gamma   90.00
#
_symmetry.space_group_name_H-M   'P 1'
#
loop_
_entity.id
_entity.type
_entity.pdbx_description
1 polymer ?
#
loop_
_entity_poly.entity_id
_entity_poly.type
_entity_poly.pdbx_seq_one_letter_code
_entity_poly.pdbx_strand_id
1 'polypeptide(L)'
;MAYLKELSYGKLWIFNFLWGKLLLLLASGMTFILIIGLIVICTLIALAILQGRQRLMEHIIYPFPTVLTNEIVRDMKIERADDEFLIFDLKFLIRKTLIIVGGVPAFALAWAIYADMDDLYGDTYFSPIPGMTIVMFVMFLYGLFPPSRRFVLDRMNGTITFPRHLFFRRCTIPFSKVVPGYSVGMLGFAHPYTGIVLSVLGQYDSGWWSFYVLYMDKNRPLPQGDAFDPYREKDFLRRKAEGFPKPLYPNTILVTDAYMGYIYGTDEFKQRLSKMKHRIVYYYDRVSWYCQKHEIEIPNDNDLVLIGLWKKQFVFKLFAPENVEYIIIPDDTVLTDCFLCDGDTAEVKYIK
;
A
#
# COMPACT_ATOMS: atom_id res chain seq x y z
N MET A 1 11.47 -53.81 50.82
CA MET A 1 12.43 -53.24 49.84
C MET A 1 12.20 -53.71 48.40
N ALA A 2 11.78 -54.97 48.17
CA ALA A 2 11.44 -55.48 46.83
C ALA A 2 10.23 -54.78 46.17
N TYR A 3 9.18 -54.50 46.94
CA TYR A 3 7.95 -53.85 46.44
C TYR A 3 8.16 -52.42 45.90
N LEU A 4 9.09 -51.66 46.49
CA LEU A 4 9.47 -50.32 46.01
C LEU A 4 10.35 -50.38 44.74
N LYS A 5 11.11 -51.46 44.55
CA LYS A 5 11.92 -51.71 43.36
C LYS A 5 11.05 -52.08 42.16
N GLU A 6 10.02 -52.90 42.35
CA GLU A 6 9.03 -53.23 41.31
C GLU A 6 8.18 -52.01 40.92
N LEU A 7 7.75 -51.18 41.87
CA LEU A 7 7.02 -49.94 41.57
C LEU A 7 7.87 -48.94 40.76
N SER A 8 9.18 -48.89 41.05
CA SER A 8 10.15 -48.07 40.31
C SER A 8 10.39 -48.62 38.91
N TYR A 9 10.52 -49.94 38.75
CA TYR A 9 10.75 -50.59 37.46
C TYR A 9 9.52 -50.49 36.54
N GLY A 10 8.31 -50.68 37.09
CA GLY A 10 7.06 -50.50 36.36
C GLY A 10 6.82 -49.05 35.91
N LYS A 11 7.12 -48.06 36.77
CA LYS A 11 7.06 -46.63 36.39
C LYS A 11 8.09 -46.25 35.32
N LEU A 12 9.31 -46.76 35.40
CA LEU A 12 10.35 -46.56 34.38
C LEU A 12 10.02 -47.24 33.04
N TRP A 13 9.38 -48.42 33.09
CA TRP A 13 8.92 -49.11 31.89
C TRP A 13 7.76 -48.38 31.22
N ILE A 14 6.76 -47.93 31.97
CA ILE A 14 5.65 -47.09 31.46
C ILE A 14 6.20 -45.76 30.92
N PHE A 15 7.16 -45.14 31.61
CA PHE A 15 7.80 -43.91 31.16
C PHE A 15 8.53 -44.13 29.83
N ASN A 16 9.41 -45.14 29.73
CA ASN A 16 10.13 -45.45 28.49
C ASN A 16 9.20 -45.88 27.35
N PHE A 17 8.11 -46.57 27.67
CA PHE A 17 7.08 -46.98 26.71
C PHE A 17 6.31 -45.76 26.16
N LEU A 18 5.91 -44.83 27.03
CA LEU A 18 5.24 -43.59 26.64
C LEU A 18 6.16 -42.69 25.80
N TRP A 19 7.43 -42.55 26.19
CA TRP A 19 8.43 -41.77 25.44
C TRP A 19 8.79 -42.41 24.10
N GLY A 20 8.86 -43.74 24.02
CA GLY A 20 9.06 -44.47 22.77
C GLY A 20 7.91 -44.25 21.78
N LYS A 21 6.66 -44.29 22.26
CA LYS A 21 5.46 -43.98 21.44
C LYS A 21 5.45 -42.54 20.97
N LEU A 22 5.78 -41.59 21.86
CA LEU A 22 5.88 -40.18 21.51
C LEU A 22 6.98 -39.92 20.46
N LEU A 23 8.12 -40.60 20.57
CA LEU A 23 9.21 -40.50 19.61
C LEU A 23 8.79 -40.99 18.22
N LEU A 24 8.07 -42.11 18.14
CA LEU A 24 7.54 -42.66 16.88
C LEU A 24 6.53 -41.72 16.23
N LEU A 25 5.58 -41.17 17.01
CA LEU A 25 4.62 -40.17 16.55
C LEU A 25 5.30 -38.91 16.00
N LEU A 26 6.33 -38.43 16.69
CA LEU A 26 7.10 -37.26 16.26
C LEU A 26 7.89 -37.57 15.00
N ALA A 27 8.53 -38.74 14.91
CA ALA A 27 9.31 -39.15 13.75
C ALA A 27 8.43 -39.30 12.49
N SER A 28 7.27 -39.96 12.60
CA SER A 28 6.33 -40.13 11.49
C SER A 28 5.64 -38.82 11.09
N GLY A 29 5.31 -37.97 12.07
CA GLY A 29 4.79 -36.64 11.81
C GLY A 29 5.78 -35.73 11.08
N MET A 30 7.05 -35.77 11.49
CA MET A 30 8.11 -34.94 10.87
C MET A 30 8.43 -35.37 9.45
N THR A 31 8.50 -36.68 9.15
CA THR A 31 8.71 -37.15 7.78
C THR A 31 7.57 -36.73 6.86
N PHE A 32 6.32 -36.81 7.32
CA PHE A 32 5.17 -36.34 6.55
C PHE A 32 5.21 -34.82 6.28
N ILE A 33 5.53 -34.02 7.31
CA ILE A 33 5.67 -32.56 7.17
C ILE A 33 6.77 -32.20 6.17
N LEU A 34 7.89 -32.92 6.17
CA LEU A 34 8.97 -32.70 5.21
C LEU A 34 8.54 -32.99 3.76
N ILE A 35 7.79 -34.09 3.54
CA ILE A 35 7.27 -34.46 2.21
C ILE A 35 6.27 -33.41 1.71
N ILE A 36 5.30 -32.99 2.54
CA ILE A 36 4.37 -31.92 2.19
C ILE A 36 5.11 -30.61 1.94
N GLY A 37 6.07 -30.26 2.80
CA GLY A 37 6.88 -29.06 2.65
C GLY A 37 7.58 -29.01 1.31
N LEU A 38 8.17 -30.13 0.86
CA LEU A 38 8.78 -30.26 -0.45
C LEU A 38 7.78 -30.06 -1.58
N ILE A 39 6.59 -30.68 -1.51
CA ILE A 39 5.53 -30.54 -2.51
C ILE A 39 5.04 -29.08 -2.59
N VAL A 40 4.84 -28.43 -1.45
CA VAL A 40 4.42 -27.02 -1.39
C VAL A 40 5.50 -26.10 -1.98
N ILE A 41 6.78 -26.34 -1.66
CA ILE A 41 7.88 -25.57 -2.25
C ILE A 41 7.93 -25.75 -3.77
N CYS A 42 7.85 -26.99 -4.27
CA CYS A 42 7.83 -27.28 -5.71
C CYS A 42 6.64 -26.63 -6.42
N THR A 43 5.45 -26.66 -5.81
CA THR A 43 4.25 -26.02 -6.37
C THR A 43 4.34 -24.50 -6.35
N LEU A 44 4.90 -23.89 -5.29
CA LEU A 44 5.15 -22.45 -5.24
C LEU A 44 6.19 -22.00 -6.28
N ILE A 45 7.26 -22.77 -6.47
CA ILE A 45 8.26 -22.51 -7.52
C ILE A 45 7.61 -22.63 -8.90
N ALA A 46 6.82 -23.68 -9.15
CA ALA A 46 6.10 -23.85 -10.40
C ALA A 46 5.12 -22.69 -10.65
N LEU A 47 4.36 -22.26 -9.64
CA LEU A 47 3.46 -21.12 -9.72
C LEU A 47 4.22 -19.82 -9.98
N ALA A 48 5.37 -19.59 -9.35
CA ALA A 48 6.20 -18.41 -9.58
C ALA A 48 6.76 -18.37 -11.01
N ILE A 49 7.17 -19.52 -11.55
CA ILE A 49 7.60 -19.65 -12.96
C ILE A 49 6.41 -19.41 -13.91
N LEU A 50 5.23 -19.95 -13.58
CA LEU A 50 4.02 -19.83 -14.40
C LEU A 50 3.42 -18.41 -14.37
N GLN A 51 3.54 -17.71 -13.24
CA GLN A 51 3.20 -16.29 -13.07
C GLN A 51 4.23 -15.36 -13.74
N GLY A 52 5.15 -15.92 -14.52
CA GLY A 52 6.15 -15.24 -15.33
C GLY A 52 5.58 -14.00 -16.02
N ARG A 53 6.14 -12.85 -15.63
CA ARG A 53 5.82 -11.48 -16.06
C ARG A 53 4.54 -10.88 -15.46
N GLN A 54 4.50 -10.73 -14.14
CA GLN A 54 3.82 -9.55 -13.61
C GLN A 54 4.48 -8.32 -14.24
N ARG A 55 3.70 -7.48 -14.94
CA ARG A 55 4.20 -6.22 -15.48
C ARG A 55 4.66 -5.39 -14.28
N LEU A 56 5.97 -5.19 -14.16
CA LEU A 56 6.55 -4.27 -13.19
C LEU A 56 5.92 -2.89 -13.47
N MET A 57 5.01 -2.45 -12.61
CA MET A 57 4.51 -1.09 -12.70
C MET A 57 5.68 -0.18 -12.35
N GLU A 58 6.09 0.62 -13.33
CA GLU A 58 7.12 1.62 -13.12
C GLU A 58 6.62 2.65 -12.12
N HIS A 59 7.55 3.33 -11.43
CA HIS A 59 7.22 4.39 -10.48
C HIS A 59 6.84 5.66 -11.25
N ILE A 60 5.73 5.60 -11.98
CA ILE A 60 5.16 6.68 -12.78
C ILE A 60 3.78 7.01 -12.23
N ILE A 61 3.49 8.31 -12.12
CA ILE A 61 2.16 8.79 -11.72
C ILE A 61 1.26 8.81 -12.96
N TYR A 62 0.36 7.84 -13.04
CA TYR A 62 -0.68 7.77 -14.08
C TYR A 62 -1.90 8.63 -13.73
N PRO A 63 -2.78 8.92 -14.72
CA PRO A 63 -3.98 9.71 -14.49
C PRO A 63 -4.92 9.10 -13.46
N PHE A 64 -5.65 9.97 -12.77
CA PHE A 64 -6.65 9.61 -11.75
C PHE A 64 -6.08 8.79 -10.58
N PRO A 65 -5.06 9.31 -9.86
CA PRO A 65 -4.64 8.70 -8.60
C PRO A 65 -5.83 8.64 -7.63
N THR A 66 -5.88 7.60 -6.80
CA THR A 66 -6.98 7.43 -5.84
C THR A 66 -7.05 8.62 -4.90
N VAL A 67 -8.27 9.10 -4.65
CA VAL A 67 -8.55 10.17 -3.68
C VAL A 67 -8.71 9.54 -2.30
N LEU A 68 -7.87 9.92 -1.33
CA LEU A 68 -7.94 9.36 0.03
C LEU A 68 -8.93 10.15 0.89
N THR A 69 -10.16 9.66 0.99
CA THR A 69 -11.17 10.32 1.83
C THR A 69 -11.13 9.86 3.29
N ASN A 70 -11.65 10.67 4.21
CA ASN A 70 -11.83 10.33 5.62
C ASN A 70 -12.73 9.09 5.81
N GLU A 71 -13.67 8.85 4.89
CA GLU A 71 -14.48 7.63 4.84
C GLU A 71 -13.60 6.41 4.55
N ILE A 72 -12.76 6.48 3.52
CA ILE A 72 -11.82 5.42 3.16
C ILE A 72 -10.83 5.15 4.31
N VAL A 73 -10.30 6.20 4.95
CA VAL A 73 -9.43 6.10 6.14
C VAL A 73 -10.12 5.31 7.25
N ARG A 74 -11.39 5.61 7.51
CA ARG A 74 -12.20 4.94 8.55
C ARG A 74 -12.51 3.49 8.20
N ASP A 75 -12.92 3.23 6.97
CA ASP A 75 -13.33 1.91 6.49
C ASP A 75 -12.14 0.94 6.43
N MET A 76 -11.01 1.41 5.90
CA MET A 76 -9.77 0.63 5.85
C MET A 76 -9.00 0.62 7.18
N LYS A 77 -9.45 1.38 8.19
CA LYS A 77 -8.84 1.48 9.51
C LYS A 77 -7.37 1.87 9.44
N ILE A 78 -7.07 2.87 8.62
CA ILE A 78 -5.74 3.46 8.50
C ILE A 78 -5.38 4.08 9.85
N GLU A 79 -4.20 3.75 10.38
CA GLU A 79 -3.74 4.17 11.71
C GLU A 79 -3.31 5.64 11.71
N ARG A 80 -2.62 6.06 10.65
CA ARG A 80 -2.11 7.42 10.48
C ARG A 80 -2.00 7.75 8.99
N ALA A 81 -2.51 8.91 8.59
CA ALA A 81 -2.33 9.45 7.24
C ALA A 81 -2.08 10.97 7.37
N ASP A 82 -0.83 11.38 7.18
CA ASP A 82 -0.43 12.79 7.22
C ASP A 82 0.69 13.09 6.21
N ASP A 83 1.34 14.26 6.33
CA ASP A 83 2.39 14.74 5.44
C ASP A 83 3.74 14.00 5.58
N GLU A 84 3.90 13.17 6.61
CA GLU A 84 5.15 12.48 6.94
C GLU A 84 5.01 10.96 6.84
N PHE A 85 3.90 10.41 7.36
CA PHE A 85 3.67 8.98 7.50
C PHE A 85 2.28 8.54 7.03
N LEU A 86 2.27 7.43 6.28
CA LEU A 86 1.08 6.65 5.99
C LEU A 86 1.24 5.26 6.62
N ILE A 87 0.45 4.99 7.66
CA ILE A 87 0.53 3.78 8.49
C ILE A 87 -0.80 3.07 8.44
N PHE A 88 -0.76 1.80 8.07
CA PHE A 88 -1.94 0.96 8.02
C PHE A 88 -1.61 -0.49 8.40
N ASP A 89 -2.61 -1.17 8.95
CA ASP A 89 -2.54 -2.59 9.31
C ASP A 89 -3.60 -3.35 8.51
N LEU A 90 -3.17 -4.30 7.69
CA LEU A 90 -4.12 -5.17 7.00
C LEU A 90 -4.57 -6.27 7.96
N LYS A 91 -5.82 -6.16 8.41
CA LYS A 91 -6.44 -7.20 9.23
C LYS A 91 -6.66 -8.46 8.38
N PHE A 92 -6.06 -9.54 8.83
CA PHE A 92 -6.23 -10.87 8.25
C PHE A 92 -7.65 -11.37 8.57
N LEU A 93 -8.56 -11.35 7.58
CA LEU A 93 -9.88 -11.99 7.71
C LEU A 93 -9.74 -13.48 8.10
N ILE A 94 -8.64 -14.07 7.66
CA ILE A 94 -8.24 -15.46 7.86
C ILE A 94 -7.85 -15.75 9.32
N ARG A 95 -7.70 -14.77 10.23
CA ARG A 95 -7.40 -15.05 11.65
C ARG A 95 -8.47 -15.96 12.28
N LYS A 96 -9.74 -15.61 12.11
CA LYS A 96 -10.85 -16.42 12.63
C LYS A 96 -10.88 -17.79 11.97
N THR A 97 -10.64 -17.83 10.66
CA THR A 97 -10.57 -19.07 9.89
C THR A 97 -9.45 -19.99 10.38
N LEU A 98 -8.24 -19.47 10.65
CA LEU A 98 -7.12 -20.25 11.16
C LEU A 98 -7.37 -20.80 12.56
N ILE A 99 -8.03 -20.03 13.43
CA ILE A 99 -8.40 -20.51 14.77
C ILE A 99 -9.39 -21.68 14.65
N ILE A 100 -10.39 -21.58 13.78
CA ILE A 100 -11.43 -22.61 13.63
C ILE A 100 -10.87 -23.85 12.90
N VAL A 101 -10.26 -23.64 11.72
CA VAL A 101 -9.73 -24.71 10.86
C VAL A 101 -8.50 -25.37 11.45
N GLY A 102 -7.67 -24.62 12.19
CA GLY A 102 -6.53 -25.21 12.92
C GLY A 102 -6.97 -25.86 14.23
N GLY A 103 -7.78 -25.16 15.03
CA GLY A 103 -8.09 -25.57 16.40
C GLY A 103 -8.97 -26.81 16.47
N VAL A 104 -10.17 -26.78 15.87
CA VAL A 104 -11.15 -27.87 16.00
C VAL A 104 -10.58 -29.21 15.51
N PRO A 105 -9.94 -29.29 14.33
CA PRO A 105 -9.32 -30.53 13.87
C PRO A 105 -8.11 -30.95 14.70
N ALA A 106 -7.27 -30.01 15.18
CA ALA A 106 -6.12 -30.36 16.02
C ALA A 106 -6.57 -31.07 17.30
N PHE A 107 -7.61 -30.58 17.97
CA PHE A 107 -8.14 -31.21 19.18
C PHE A 107 -8.82 -32.56 18.90
N ALA A 108 -9.56 -32.68 17.79
CA ALA A 108 -10.20 -33.94 17.40
C ALA A 108 -9.16 -35.03 17.04
N LEU A 109 -8.11 -34.67 16.30
CA LEU A 109 -7.03 -35.60 15.96
C LEU A 109 -6.18 -35.95 17.17
N ALA A 110 -5.90 -34.99 18.07
CA ALA A 110 -5.23 -35.26 19.34
C ALA A 110 -6.05 -36.22 20.22
N TRP A 111 -7.38 -36.08 20.23
CA TRP A 111 -8.28 -37.03 20.91
C TRP A 111 -8.24 -38.42 20.27
N ALA A 112 -8.24 -38.51 18.94
CA ALA A 112 -8.12 -39.78 18.24
C ALA A 112 -6.79 -40.50 18.56
N ILE A 113 -5.69 -39.76 18.58
CA ILE A 113 -4.37 -40.29 19.02
C ILE A 113 -4.44 -40.75 20.48
N TYR A 114 -5.09 -39.97 21.36
CA TYR A 114 -5.26 -40.34 22.77
C TYR A 114 -6.07 -41.64 22.94
N ALA A 115 -7.18 -41.78 22.20
CA ALA A 115 -8.04 -42.96 22.26
C ALA A 115 -7.36 -44.23 21.74
N ASP A 116 -6.42 -44.10 20.81
CA ASP A 116 -5.65 -45.18 20.21
C ASP A 116 -4.26 -45.38 20.88
N MET A 117 -4.05 -44.78 22.07
CA MET A 117 -2.79 -44.91 22.80
C MET A 117 -2.51 -46.33 23.29
N ASP A 118 -3.53 -47.19 23.40
CA ASP A 118 -3.37 -48.54 23.95
C ASP A 118 -2.87 -49.56 22.91
N ASP A 119 -3.12 -49.34 21.61
CA ASP A 119 -2.61 -50.18 20.52
C ASP A 119 -1.22 -49.69 20.04
N LEU A 120 -0.23 -50.60 20.00
CA LEU A 120 1.15 -50.29 19.62
C LEU A 120 1.37 -50.35 18.09
N TYR A 121 0.50 -51.06 17.37
CA TYR A 121 0.59 -51.25 15.91
C TYR A 121 -0.62 -50.68 15.16
N GLY A 122 -1.43 -49.87 15.84
CA GLY A 122 -2.56 -49.18 15.24
C GLY A 122 -2.13 -48.35 14.02
N ASP A 123 -2.94 -48.38 12.96
CA ASP A 123 -2.68 -47.66 11.71
C ASP A 123 -2.47 -46.14 11.93
N THR A 124 -2.93 -45.61 13.08
CA THR A 124 -2.82 -44.21 13.49
C THR A 124 -1.37 -43.70 13.57
N TYR A 125 -0.40 -44.55 13.90
CA TYR A 125 1.01 -44.16 14.10
C TYR A 125 1.82 -44.05 12.79
N PHE A 126 1.42 -44.83 11.77
CA PHE A 126 2.03 -44.86 10.44
C PHE A 126 1.24 -44.04 9.39
N SER A 127 0.07 -43.52 9.78
CA SER A 127 -0.81 -42.65 8.99
C SER A 127 -0.37 -41.18 9.03
N PRO A 128 -0.76 -40.32 8.08
CA PRO A 128 -0.48 -38.87 8.09
C PRO A 128 -1.06 -38.08 9.30
N ILE A 129 -1.83 -38.73 10.17
CA ILE A 129 -2.55 -38.13 11.29
C ILE A 129 -1.65 -37.34 12.27
N PRO A 130 -0.49 -37.85 12.74
CA PRO A 130 0.36 -37.11 13.67
C PRO A 130 0.92 -35.82 13.05
N GLY A 131 1.37 -35.89 11.80
CA GLY A 131 1.88 -34.72 11.06
C GLY A 131 0.79 -33.68 10.81
N MET A 132 -0.41 -34.10 10.42
CA MET A 132 -1.56 -33.21 10.26
C MET A 132 -1.96 -32.53 11.58
N THR A 133 -1.92 -33.27 12.70
CA THR A 133 -2.22 -32.71 14.03
C THR A 133 -1.24 -31.60 14.40
N ILE A 134 0.06 -31.81 14.15
CA ILE A 134 1.10 -30.79 14.39
C ILE A 134 0.88 -29.56 13.49
N VAL A 135 0.62 -29.74 12.21
CA VAL A 135 0.37 -28.63 11.26
C VAL A 135 -0.86 -27.83 11.67
N MET A 136 -1.97 -28.49 11.99
CA MET A 136 -3.22 -27.85 12.42
C MET A 136 -3.03 -27.09 13.74
N PHE A 137 -2.27 -27.65 14.69
CA PHE A 137 -1.94 -26.98 15.93
C PHE A 137 -1.05 -25.75 15.72
N VAL A 138 -0.06 -25.81 14.83
CA VAL A 138 0.76 -24.65 14.44
C VAL A 138 -0.09 -23.57 13.78
N MET A 139 -1.03 -23.94 12.91
CA MET A 139 -1.99 -22.99 12.31
C MET A 139 -2.89 -22.32 13.37
N PHE A 140 -3.35 -23.08 14.36
CA PHE A 140 -4.12 -22.57 15.50
C PHE A 140 -3.30 -21.56 16.31
N LEU A 141 -2.05 -21.87 16.67
CA LEU A 141 -1.15 -20.96 17.38
C LEU A 141 -0.89 -19.67 16.59
N TYR A 142 -0.69 -19.78 15.27
CA TYR A 142 -0.51 -18.62 14.40
C TYR A 142 -1.77 -17.73 14.35
N GLY A 143 -2.97 -18.32 14.44
CA GLY A 143 -4.23 -17.59 14.55
C GLY A 143 -4.43 -16.90 15.92
N LEU A 144 -3.97 -17.52 17.01
CA LEU A 144 -4.01 -16.94 18.36
C LEU A 144 -3.04 -15.77 18.51
N PHE A 145 -1.81 -15.92 18.02
CA PHE A 145 -0.72 -14.94 18.13
C PHE A 145 -0.27 -14.42 16.77
N PRO A 146 -1.13 -13.73 16.01
CA PRO A 146 -0.74 -13.22 14.70
C PRO A 146 0.32 -12.13 14.84
N PRO A 147 1.40 -12.14 14.04
CA PRO A 147 2.34 -11.03 14.02
C PRO A 147 1.66 -9.75 13.51
N SER A 148 1.97 -8.61 14.11
CA SER A 148 1.47 -7.30 13.65
C SER A 148 1.90 -7.03 12.21
N ARG A 149 0.94 -6.74 11.31
CA ARG A 149 1.20 -6.50 9.89
C ARG A 149 1.09 -5.02 9.52
N ARG A 150 1.84 -4.20 10.24
CA ARG A 150 1.92 -2.75 10.00
C ARG A 150 2.87 -2.43 8.85
N PHE A 151 2.34 -1.80 7.82
CA PHE A 151 3.15 -1.07 6.84
C PHE A 151 3.34 0.36 7.33
N VAL A 152 4.57 0.85 7.22
CA VAL A 152 4.90 2.25 7.52
C VAL A 152 5.57 2.82 6.28
N LEU A 153 4.87 3.72 5.61
CA LEU A 153 5.41 4.52 4.53
C LEU A 153 5.91 5.82 5.14
N ASP A 154 7.22 6.02 5.09
CA ASP A 154 7.89 7.24 5.53
C ASP A 154 8.20 8.08 4.29
N ARG A 155 7.37 9.11 4.08
CA ARG A 155 7.46 10.01 2.93
C ARG A 155 8.75 10.81 2.96
N MET A 156 9.15 11.30 4.13
CA MET A 156 10.29 12.22 4.26
C MET A 156 11.63 11.54 3.96
N ASN A 157 11.78 10.30 4.43
CA ASN A 157 12.96 9.47 4.15
C ASN A 157 12.81 8.66 2.85
N GLY A 158 11.62 8.59 2.25
CA GLY A 158 11.36 7.84 1.03
C GLY A 158 11.50 6.33 1.23
N THR A 159 11.10 5.81 2.40
CA THR A 159 11.25 4.40 2.75
C THR A 159 9.93 3.73 3.09
N ILE A 160 9.86 2.42 2.85
CA ILE A 160 8.75 1.57 3.27
C ILE A 160 9.27 0.53 4.25
N THR A 161 8.66 0.48 5.43
CA THR A 161 8.88 -0.59 6.41
C THR A 161 7.83 -1.66 6.23
N PHE A 162 8.30 -2.85 5.88
CA PHE A 162 7.49 -4.06 5.76
C PHE A 162 7.29 -4.69 7.13
N PRO A 163 6.10 -5.25 7.38
CA PRO A 163 5.85 -6.00 8.59
C PRO A 163 6.65 -7.31 8.62
N ARG A 164 6.69 -7.93 9.81
CA ARG A 164 7.20 -9.29 9.95
C ARG A 164 6.35 -10.24 9.10
N HIS A 165 6.99 -10.98 8.20
CA HIS A 165 6.33 -11.97 7.38
C HIS A 165 6.98 -13.34 7.56
N LEU A 166 6.19 -14.33 7.98
CA LEU A 166 6.68 -15.68 8.34
C LEU A 166 7.86 -15.58 9.34
N PHE A 167 9.03 -16.09 8.96
CA PHE A 167 10.26 -16.08 9.76
C PHE A 167 11.11 -14.81 9.55
N PHE A 168 10.79 -13.99 8.55
CA PHE A 168 11.55 -12.78 8.23
C PHE A 168 11.18 -11.64 9.16
N ARG A 169 12.19 -11.01 9.75
CA ARG A 169 12.03 -9.82 10.59
C ARG A 169 11.52 -8.65 9.74
N ARG A 170 10.97 -7.64 10.42
CA ARG A 170 10.64 -6.35 9.79
C ARG A 170 11.85 -5.83 9.03
N CYS A 171 11.60 -5.29 7.84
CA CYS A 171 12.65 -4.73 7.00
C CYS A 171 12.20 -3.40 6.41
N THR A 172 13.15 -2.49 6.26
CA THR A 172 12.92 -1.17 5.69
C THR A 172 13.75 -1.05 4.43
N ILE A 173 13.10 -0.69 3.32
CA ILE A 173 13.74 -0.52 2.02
C ILE A 173 13.35 0.84 1.44
N PRO A 174 14.19 1.44 0.58
CA PRO A 174 13.80 2.64 -0.15
C PRO A 174 12.63 2.34 -1.10
N PHE A 175 11.70 3.29 -1.23
CA PHE A 175 10.51 3.13 -2.07
C PHE A 175 10.87 2.85 -3.53
N SER A 176 11.95 3.45 -4.05
CA SER A 176 12.44 3.19 -5.41
C SER A 176 12.78 1.73 -5.71
N LYS A 177 12.97 0.88 -4.69
CA LYS A 177 13.23 -0.56 -4.84
C LYS A 177 11.99 -1.42 -4.58
N VAL A 178 10.85 -0.81 -4.23
CA VAL A 178 9.61 -1.54 -3.97
C VAL A 178 9.09 -2.05 -5.30
N VAL A 179 8.77 -3.34 -5.34
CA VAL A 179 8.17 -3.98 -6.51
C VAL A 179 6.68 -4.14 -6.24
N PRO A 180 5.81 -3.45 -7.00
CA PRO A 180 4.38 -3.69 -6.91
C PRO A 180 4.06 -5.06 -7.50
N GLY A 181 3.08 -5.73 -6.92
CA GLY A 181 2.63 -7.04 -7.35
C GLY A 181 1.13 -7.21 -7.17
N TYR A 182 0.61 -8.24 -7.83
CA TYR A 182 -0.80 -8.62 -7.78
C TYR A 182 -1.01 -9.77 -6.81
N SER A 183 -1.99 -9.64 -5.90
CA SER A 183 -2.41 -10.73 -5.01
C SER A 183 -3.93 -10.72 -4.83
N VAL A 184 -4.62 -11.68 -5.47
CA VAL A 184 -6.07 -11.92 -5.32
C VAL A 184 -6.90 -10.64 -5.55
N GLY A 185 -6.64 -9.92 -6.64
CA GLY A 185 -7.34 -8.67 -7.00
C GLY A 185 -6.84 -7.43 -6.27
N MET A 186 -6.00 -7.58 -5.25
CA MET A 186 -5.45 -6.47 -4.48
C MET A 186 -4.06 -6.07 -4.97
N LEU A 187 -3.76 -4.79 -4.84
CA LEU A 187 -2.40 -4.29 -4.96
C LEU A 187 -1.59 -4.84 -3.79
N GLY A 188 -0.35 -5.22 -4.05
CA GLY A 188 0.57 -5.65 -3.01
C GLY A 188 1.99 -5.21 -3.28
N PHE A 189 2.83 -5.29 -2.26
CA PHE A 189 4.26 -5.07 -2.38
C PHE A 189 4.97 -6.41 -2.24
N ALA A 190 5.86 -6.73 -3.19
CA ALA A 190 6.71 -7.89 -3.07
C ALA A 190 7.68 -7.69 -1.91
N HIS A 191 7.67 -8.63 -0.96
CA HIS A 191 8.57 -8.60 0.18
C HIS A 191 10.02 -8.81 -0.30
N PRO A 192 10.98 -7.95 0.10
CA PRO A 192 12.29 -7.84 -0.54
C PRO A 192 13.14 -9.10 -0.47
N TYR A 193 12.96 -9.92 0.56
CA TYR A 193 13.75 -11.15 0.73
C TYR A 193 13.09 -12.40 0.15
N THR A 194 11.76 -12.40 0.02
CA THR A 194 11.01 -13.62 -0.34
C THR A 194 10.35 -13.53 -1.71
N GLY A 195 10.20 -12.33 -2.26
CA GLY A 195 9.41 -12.09 -3.48
C GLY A 195 7.90 -12.28 -3.30
N ILE A 196 7.43 -12.69 -2.12
CA ILE A 196 6.00 -12.89 -1.84
C ILE A 196 5.30 -11.54 -1.83
N VAL A 197 4.24 -11.42 -2.61
CA VAL A 197 3.40 -10.21 -2.68
C VAL A 197 2.51 -10.13 -1.44
N LEU A 198 2.73 -9.10 -0.63
CA LEU A 198 1.90 -8.78 0.51
C LEU A 198 0.88 -7.72 0.10
N SER A 199 -0.41 -8.04 0.18
CA SER A 199 -1.47 -7.07 -0.12
C SER A 199 -1.33 -5.80 0.71
N VAL A 200 -1.57 -4.66 0.08
CA VAL A 200 -1.57 -3.31 0.67
C VAL A 200 -2.95 -2.66 0.51
N LEU A 201 -3.10 -1.38 0.86
CA LEU A 201 -4.36 -0.68 0.60
C LEU A 201 -4.59 -0.56 -0.90
N GLY A 202 -5.79 -0.94 -1.34
CA GLY A 202 -6.27 -0.75 -2.70
C GLY A 202 -6.29 -1.99 -3.59
N GLN A 203 -7.10 -1.90 -4.64
CA GLN A 203 -7.16 -2.90 -5.70
C GLN A 203 -5.99 -2.72 -6.68
N TYR A 204 -5.58 -3.79 -7.36
CA TYR A 204 -4.42 -3.73 -8.26
C TYR A 204 -4.65 -2.82 -9.46
N ASP A 205 -5.79 -2.97 -10.16
CA ASP A 205 -6.13 -2.21 -11.37
C ASP A 205 -6.78 -0.85 -11.08
N SER A 206 -6.37 -0.20 -10.00
CA SER A 206 -6.94 1.09 -9.59
C SER A 206 -5.84 2.12 -9.35
N GLY A 207 -6.21 3.40 -9.25
CA GLY A 207 -5.28 4.53 -9.09
C GLY A 207 -4.42 4.53 -7.81
N TRP A 208 -4.41 3.43 -7.05
CA TRP A 208 -3.65 3.29 -5.81
C TRP A 208 -2.14 3.25 -6.02
N TRP A 209 -1.64 2.66 -7.12
CA TRP A 209 -0.20 2.71 -7.39
C TRP A 209 0.26 4.14 -7.64
N SER A 210 -0.42 4.89 -8.51
CA SER A 210 -0.17 6.32 -8.75
C SER A 210 -0.29 7.13 -7.46
N PHE A 211 -1.26 6.79 -6.59
CA PHE A 211 -1.38 7.40 -5.27
C PHE A 211 -0.13 7.17 -4.41
N TYR A 212 0.38 5.94 -4.32
CA TYR A 212 1.61 5.67 -3.55
C TYR A 212 2.83 6.37 -4.14
N VAL A 213 2.97 6.38 -5.47
CA VAL A 213 4.08 7.07 -6.14
C VAL A 213 4.03 8.57 -5.86
N LEU A 214 2.84 9.19 -5.97
CA LEU A 214 2.64 10.60 -5.67
C LEU A 214 2.88 10.90 -4.18
N TYR A 215 2.35 10.06 -3.28
CA TYR A 215 2.54 10.23 -1.84
C TYR A 215 4.02 10.16 -1.45
N MET A 216 4.76 9.19 -1.99
CA MET A 216 6.18 9.00 -1.68
C MET A 216 7.10 10.00 -2.39
N ASP A 217 6.60 10.75 -3.37
CA ASP A 217 7.32 11.90 -3.94
C ASP A 217 7.21 13.11 -3.00
N LYS A 218 8.12 13.21 -2.03
CA LYS A 218 8.13 14.32 -1.07
C LYS A 218 8.30 15.71 -1.70
N ASN A 219 8.74 15.77 -2.96
CA ASN A 219 8.95 17.02 -3.67
C ASN A 219 7.67 17.50 -4.39
N ARG A 220 6.62 16.66 -4.41
CA ARG A 220 5.30 16.97 -4.97
C ARG A 220 4.27 17.25 -3.87
N PRO A 221 3.17 17.94 -4.21
CA PRO A 221 2.04 18.13 -3.30
C PRO A 221 1.42 16.79 -2.85
N LEU A 222 0.81 16.81 -1.66
CA LEU A 222 0.08 15.66 -1.12
C LEU A 222 -1.04 15.22 -2.08
N PRO A 223 -1.33 13.90 -2.19
CA PRO A 223 -2.43 13.40 -3.00
C PRO A 223 -3.78 14.03 -2.65
N GLN A 224 -4.73 13.95 -3.59
CA GLN A 224 -6.09 14.42 -3.36
C GLN A 224 -6.79 13.65 -2.22
N GLY A 225 -7.67 14.34 -1.50
CA GLY A 225 -8.49 13.77 -0.44
C GLY A 225 -8.52 14.62 0.82
N ASP A 226 -9.67 14.61 1.50
CA ASP A 226 -9.92 15.39 2.72
C ASP A 226 -9.12 14.88 3.93
N ALA A 227 -8.55 13.68 3.84
CA ALA A 227 -7.61 13.16 4.83
C ALA A 227 -6.31 13.99 4.91
N PHE A 228 -5.91 14.64 3.80
CA PHE A 228 -4.66 15.41 3.72
C PHE A 228 -4.84 16.92 3.83
N ASP A 229 -6.08 17.43 3.72
CA ASP A 229 -6.37 18.87 3.74
C ASP A 229 -5.73 19.64 4.92
N PRO A 230 -5.73 19.11 6.16
CA PRO A 230 -5.09 19.79 7.29
C PRO A 230 -3.58 19.99 7.15
N TYR A 231 -2.90 19.22 6.29
CA TYR A 231 -1.44 19.19 6.18
C TYR A 231 -0.91 19.87 4.91
N ARG A 232 -1.79 20.25 3.97
CA ARG A 232 -1.35 20.78 2.67
C ARG A 232 -0.58 22.08 2.78
N GLU A 233 -1.05 23.01 3.62
CA GLU A 233 -0.38 24.29 3.83
C GLU A 233 1.02 24.08 4.44
N LYS A 234 1.13 23.23 5.47
CA LYS A 234 2.42 22.87 6.09
C LYS A 234 3.38 22.28 5.06
N ASP A 235 2.93 21.31 4.25
CA ASP A 235 3.76 20.69 3.21
C ASP A 235 4.18 21.68 2.13
N PHE A 236 3.28 22.57 1.71
CA PHE A 236 3.61 23.63 0.75
C PHE A 236 4.68 24.58 1.29
N LEU A 237 4.50 25.09 2.51
CA LEU A 237 5.47 26.00 3.14
C LEU A 237 6.84 25.34 3.31
N ARG A 238 6.89 24.05 3.64
CA ARG A 238 8.12 23.27 3.69
C ARG A 238 8.80 23.22 2.32
N ARG A 239 8.08 22.80 1.25
CA ARG A 239 8.64 22.75 -0.11
C ARG A 239 9.10 24.12 -0.59
N LYS A 240 8.36 25.18 -0.25
CA LYS A 240 8.73 26.56 -0.54
C LYS A 240 10.04 26.95 0.14
N ALA A 241 10.23 26.59 1.41
CA ALA A 241 11.47 26.84 2.15
C ALA A 241 12.67 26.04 1.57
N GLU A 242 12.42 24.85 1.03
CA GLU A 242 13.42 24.02 0.34
C GLU A 242 13.70 24.48 -1.10
N GLY A 243 12.96 25.46 -1.63
CA GLY A 243 13.12 25.99 -2.98
C GLY A 243 12.49 25.13 -4.08
N PHE A 244 11.42 24.40 -3.77
CA PHE A 244 10.69 23.50 -4.69
C PHE A 244 11.63 22.52 -5.42
N PRO A 245 12.21 21.54 -4.68
CA PRO A 245 13.12 20.58 -5.25
C PRO A 245 12.48 19.79 -6.42
N LYS A 246 13.31 19.33 -7.36
CA LYS A 246 12.85 18.59 -8.53
C LYS A 246 12.12 17.30 -8.12
N PRO A 247 11.02 16.92 -8.79
CA PRO A 247 10.32 15.67 -8.53
C PRO A 247 11.21 14.42 -8.54
N LEU A 248 10.88 13.43 -7.71
CA LEU A 248 11.60 12.16 -7.64
C LEU A 248 11.13 11.16 -8.69
N TYR A 249 9.85 11.22 -9.07
CA TYR A 249 9.23 10.29 -9.99
C TYR A 249 8.56 11.03 -11.17
N PRO A 250 8.58 10.45 -12.38
CA PRO A 250 7.89 11.01 -13.53
C PRO A 250 6.36 10.94 -13.38
N ASN A 251 5.66 11.80 -14.10
CA ASN A 251 4.21 11.90 -14.15
C ASN A 251 3.72 11.98 -15.60
N THR A 252 2.49 11.54 -15.84
CA THR A 252 1.78 11.71 -17.12
C THR A 252 0.57 12.63 -16.99
N ILE A 253 0.49 13.38 -15.89
CA ILE A 253 -0.60 14.31 -15.57
C ILE A 253 -0.06 15.57 -14.93
N LEU A 254 -0.82 16.67 -15.02
CA LEU A 254 -0.58 17.88 -14.24
C LEU A 254 -0.62 17.58 -12.72
N VAL A 255 0.47 17.87 -12.02
CA VAL A 255 0.56 17.70 -10.56
C VAL A 255 0.94 19.05 -9.94
N THR A 256 -0.07 19.88 -9.71
CA THR A 256 0.09 21.18 -9.04
C THR A 256 -0.65 21.19 -7.70
N ASP A 257 -0.24 22.08 -6.80
CA ASP A 257 -0.91 22.28 -5.52
C ASP A 257 -2.41 22.57 -5.70
N ALA A 258 -2.75 23.43 -6.66
CA ALA A 258 -4.14 23.76 -6.99
C ALA A 258 -4.94 22.54 -7.47
N TYR A 259 -4.34 21.67 -8.28
CA TYR A 259 -4.95 20.42 -8.73
C TYR A 259 -5.15 19.45 -7.55
N MET A 260 -4.20 19.41 -6.62
CA MET A 260 -4.26 18.50 -5.48
C MET A 260 -5.14 18.99 -4.33
N GLY A 261 -5.55 20.26 -4.33
CA GLY A 261 -6.55 20.81 -3.41
C GLY A 261 -6.06 21.98 -2.55
N TYR A 262 -4.81 22.41 -2.69
CA TYR A 262 -4.27 23.57 -1.99
C TYR A 262 -4.11 24.78 -2.91
N ILE A 263 -4.73 25.89 -2.55
CA ILE A 263 -4.71 27.12 -3.34
C ILE A 263 -3.84 28.15 -2.61
N TYR A 264 -2.62 28.34 -3.10
CA TYR A 264 -1.73 29.41 -2.65
C TYR A 264 -2.09 30.71 -3.37
N GLY A 265 -3.03 31.46 -2.81
CA GLY A 265 -3.49 32.72 -3.36
C GLY A 265 -4.04 33.66 -2.29
N THR A 266 -4.15 34.93 -2.66
CA THR A 266 -4.73 35.99 -1.82
C THR A 266 -6.16 35.65 -1.39
N ASP A 267 -6.60 36.19 -0.26
CA ASP A 267 -7.98 35.98 0.22
C ASP A 267 -9.01 36.47 -0.80
N GLU A 268 -8.72 37.58 -1.50
CA GLU A 268 -9.57 38.08 -2.57
C GLU A 268 -9.66 37.09 -3.74
N PHE A 269 -8.51 36.51 -4.16
CA PHE A 269 -8.48 35.49 -5.20
C PHE A 269 -9.33 34.28 -4.81
N LYS A 270 -9.17 33.77 -3.58
CA LYS A 270 -9.94 32.62 -3.07
C LYS A 270 -11.45 32.91 -3.05
N GLN A 271 -11.84 34.11 -2.64
CA GLN A 271 -13.25 34.55 -2.64
C GLN A 271 -13.85 34.68 -4.05
N ARG A 272 -13.06 35.10 -5.05
CA ARG A 272 -13.52 35.13 -6.43
C ARG A 272 -13.59 33.73 -7.02
N LEU A 273 -12.59 32.89 -6.74
CA LEU A 273 -12.56 31.51 -7.20
C LEU A 273 -13.74 30.70 -6.67
N SER A 274 -14.18 30.91 -5.42
CA SER A 274 -15.34 30.22 -4.86
C SER A 274 -16.66 30.55 -5.57
N LYS A 275 -16.71 31.65 -6.33
CA LYS A 275 -17.87 32.06 -7.14
C LYS A 275 -17.78 31.54 -8.58
N MET A 276 -16.65 30.97 -8.99
CA MET A 276 -16.46 30.43 -10.33
C MET A 276 -17.22 29.11 -10.48
N LYS A 277 -17.70 28.87 -11.69
CA LYS A 277 -18.53 27.70 -12.00
C LYS A 277 -17.76 26.38 -11.94
N HIS A 278 -16.50 26.39 -12.38
CA HIS A 278 -15.67 25.20 -12.51
C HIS A 278 -14.36 25.32 -11.72
N ARG A 279 -13.69 24.19 -11.48
CA ARG A 279 -12.36 24.16 -10.84
C ARG A 279 -11.29 24.68 -11.79
N ILE A 280 -10.17 25.16 -11.26
CA ILE A 280 -9.01 25.66 -12.04
C ILE A 280 -8.59 24.68 -13.15
N VAL A 281 -8.56 23.39 -12.82
CA VAL A 281 -8.20 22.29 -13.74
C VAL A 281 -9.03 22.31 -15.03
N TYR A 282 -10.33 22.60 -14.92
CA TYR A 282 -11.20 22.67 -16.09
C TYR A 282 -10.73 23.76 -17.06
N TYR A 283 -10.38 24.95 -16.56
CA TYR A 283 -9.90 26.04 -17.41
C TYR A 283 -8.49 25.76 -17.94
N TYR A 284 -7.65 25.07 -17.16
CA TYR A 284 -6.35 24.58 -17.63
C TYR A 284 -6.50 23.68 -18.86
N ASP A 285 -7.39 22.67 -18.80
CA ASP A 285 -7.64 21.74 -19.92
C ASP A 285 -8.10 22.49 -21.17
N ARG A 286 -8.91 23.54 -21.00
CA ARG A 286 -9.37 24.40 -22.11
C ARG A 286 -8.23 25.13 -22.79
N VAL A 287 -7.29 25.67 -22.01
CA VAL A 287 -6.11 26.36 -22.55
C VAL A 287 -5.14 25.36 -23.20
N SER A 288 -4.91 24.21 -22.57
CA SER A 288 -4.11 23.13 -23.14
C SER A 288 -4.64 22.68 -24.51
N TRP A 289 -5.95 22.45 -24.64
CA TRP A 289 -6.59 22.14 -25.93
C TRP A 289 -6.47 23.28 -26.94
N TYR A 290 -6.56 24.53 -26.50
CA TYR A 290 -6.33 25.68 -27.37
C TYR A 290 -4.91 25.68 -27.94
N CYS A 291 -3.89 25.46 -27.10
CA CYS A 291 -2.49 25.36 -27.52
C CYS A 291 -2.28 24.23 -28.53
N GLN A 292 -2.80 23.04 -28.26
CA GLN A 292 -2.74 21.89 -29.17
C GLN A 292 -3.36 22.21 -30.54
N LYS A 293 -4.54 22.85 -30.54
CA LYS A 293 -5.25 23.21 -31.78
C LYS A 293 -4.51 24.25 -32.62
N HIS A 294 -3.69 25.10 -32.00
CA HIS A 294 -2.95 26.17 -32.65
C HIS A 294 -1.45 25.85 -32.79
N GLU A 295 -1.06 24.58 -32.61
CA GLU A 295 0.33 24.11 -32.76
C GLU A 295 1.32 24.86 -31.85
N ILE A 296 0.86 25.33 -30.69
CA ILE A 296 1.71 25.93 -29.66
C ILE A 296 2.29 24.80 -28.81
N GLU A 297 3.61 24.61 -28.87
CA GLU A 297 4.29 23.58 -28.09
C GLU A 297 4.30 23.90 -26.59
N ILE A 298 3.86 22.91 -25.80
CA ILE A 298 3.98 22.89 -24.34
C ILE A 298 4.99 21.78 -24.03
N PRO A 299 6.26 22.12 -23.69
CA PRO A 299 7.29 21.10 -23.48
C PRO A 299 6.99 20.16 -22.30
N ASN A 300 6.39 20.68 -21.24
CA ASN A 300 5.94 19.93 -20.07
C ASN A 300 4.57 20.45 -19.61
N ASP A 301 3.68 19.56 -19.16
CA ASP A 301 2.38 19.94 -18.59
C ASP A 301 2.51 20.99 -17.47
N ASN A 302 3.63 21.03 -16.74
CA ASN A 302 3.84 22.03 -15.70
C ASN A 302 4.24 23.43 -16.24
N ASP A 303 4.63 23.57 -17.51
CA ASP A 303 5.10 24.84 -18.10
C ASP A 303 3.95 25.84 -18.35
N LEU A 304 2.71 25.36 -18.42
CA LEU A 304 1.51 26.19 -18.53
C LEU A 304 1.02 26.58 -17.13
N VAL A 305 1.38 27.77 -16.68
CA VAL A 305 1.16 28.18 -15.29
C VAL A 305 0.00 29.17 -15.19
N LEU A 306 -0.90 28.95 -14.24
CA LEU A 306 -1.90 29.96 -13.85
C LEU A 306 -1.19 31.10 -13.09
N ILE A 307 -1.37 32.34 -13.53
CA ILE A 307 -0.82 33.53 -12.83
C ILE A 307 -1.84 34.11 -11.86
N GLY A 308 -3.11 34.10 -12.23
CA GLY A 308 -4.14 34.72 -11.42
C GLY A 308 -5.46 34.92 -12.16
N LEU A 309 -6.27 35.83 -11.63
CA LEU A 309 -7.54 36.24 -12.22
C LEU A 309 -7.48 37.70 -12.64
N TRP A 310 -7.81 37.97 -13.90
CA TRP A 310 -8.04 39.32 -14.40
C TRP A 310 -9.53 39.47 -14.70
N LYS A 311 -10.21 40.37 -13.98
CA LYS A 311 -11.68 40.49 -14.00
C LYS A 311 -12.36 39.15 -13.67
N LYS A 312 -12.97 38.50 -14.67
CA LYS A 312 -13.60 37.16 -14.59
C LYS A 312 -12.83 36.07 -15.35
N GLN A 313 -11.62 36.37 -15.81
CA GLN A 313 -10.86 35.51 -16.70
C GLN A 313 -9.64 34.94 -15.98
N PHE A 314 -9.42 33.65 -16.16
CA PHE A 314 -8.20 32.97 -15.72
C PHE A 314 -7.07 33.34 -16.67
N VAL A 315 -5.94 33.75 -16.09
CA VAL A 315 -4.77 34.16 -16.86
C VAL A 315 -3.70 33.09 -16.74
N PHE A 316 -3.42 32.39 -17.84
CA PHE A 316 -2.36 31.40 -17.94
C PHE A 316 -1.21 31.94 -18.78
N LYS A 317 0.01 31.50 -18.48
CA LYS A 317 1.20 31.90 -19.23
C LYS A 317 2.18 30.74 -19.32
N LEU A 318 2.82 30.62 -20.49
CA LEU A 318 3.90 29.66 -20.70
C LEU A 318 5.19 30.17 -20.05
N PHE A 319 5.91 29.26 -19.39
CA PHE A 319 7.20 29.54 -18.75
C PHE A 319 7.15 30.64 -17.68
N ALA A 320 5.97 30.89 -17.11
CA ALA A 320 5.86 31.75 -15.94
C ALA A 320 6.47 31.05 -14.71
N PRO A 321 6.95 31.82 -13.72
CA PRO A 321 7.47 31.25 -12.48
C PRO A 321 6.41 30.37 -11.80
N GLU A 322 6.76 29.11 -11.57
CA GLU A 322 5.92 28.17 -10.82
C GLU A 322 5.79 28.61 -9.34
N ASN A 323 4.72 28.16 -8.68
CA ASN A 323 4.51 28.33 -7.24
C ASN A 323 4.46 29.78 -6.74
N VAL A 324 4.08 30.71 -7.61
CA VAL A 324 3.78 32.10 -7.24
C VAL A 324 2.36 32.19 -6.66
N GLU A 325 2.17 33.14 -5.75
CA GLU A 325 0.87 33.41 -5.16
C GLU A 325 -0.13 33.86 -6.23
N TYR A 326 -1.28 33.19 -6.30
CA TYR A 326 -2.35 33.60 -7.19
C TYR A 326 -2.98 34.90 -6.71
N ILE A 327 -2.94 35.91 -7.57
CA ILE A 327 -3.44 37.26 -7.30
C ILE A 327 -4.64 37.60 -8.17
N ILE A 328 -5.39 38.60 -7.73
CA ILE A 328 -6.23 39.38 -8.63
C ILE A 328 -5.32 40.36 -9.36
N ILE A 329 -5.25 40.23 -10.67
CA ILE A 329 -4.45 41.09 -11.52
C ILE A 329 -5.19 42.43 -11.64
N PRO A 330 -4.55 43.57 -11.31
CA PRO A 330 -5.14 44.90 -11.43
C PRO A 330 -5.63 45.20 -12.86
N ASP A 331 -6.74 45.94 -12.98
CA ASP A 331 -7.39 46.20 -14.27
C ASP A 331 -6.52 47.05 -15.23
N ASP A 332 -5.59 47.83 -14.69
CA ASP A 332 -4.62 48.66 -15.40
C ASP A 332 -3.37 47.87 -15.87
N THR A 333 -3.25 46.60 -15.47
CA THR A 333 -2.13 45.75 -15.89
C THR A 333 -2.24 45.41 -17.37
N VAL A 334 -1.20 45.74 -18.14
CA VAL A 334 -1.08 45.33 -19.54
C VAL A 334 -0.67 43.86 -19.59
N LEU A 335 -1.60 43.01 -20.00
CA LEU A 335 -1.39 41.58 -20.19
C LEU A 335 -0.80 41.31 -21.57
N THR A 336 0.38 40.71 -21.63
CA THR A 336 1.04 40.26 -22.87
C THR A 336 1.57 38.84 -22.72
N ASP A 337 1.63 38.13 -23.84
CA ASP A 337 1.99 36.71 -23.97
C ASP A 337 1.26 35.83 -22.93
N CYS A 338 -0.06 35.91 -22.91
CA CYS A 338 -0.88 35.15 -21.97
C CYS A 338 -2.17 34.63 -22.60
N PHE A 339 -2.69 33.56 -22.02
CA PHE A 339 -3.97 32.96 -22.38
C PHE A 339 -5.02 33.38 -21.37
N LEU A 340 -6.08 34.01 -21.87
CA LEU A 340 -7.25 34.36 -21.09
C LEU A 340 -8.32 33.30 -21.31
N CYS A 341 -8.75 32.64 -20.24
CA CYS A 341 -9.88 31.73 -20.27
C CYS A 341 -11.05 32.33 -19.49
N ASP A 342 -12.17 32.54 -20.16
CA ASP A 342 -13.35 33.14 -19.56
C ASP A 342 -13.99 32.22 -18.51
N GLY A 343 -14.26 32.75 -17.31
CA GLY A 343 -14.83 31.98 -16.21
C GLY A 343 -16.25 31.46 -16.48
N ASP A 344 -17.04 32.14 -17.31
CA ASP A 344 -18.43 31.81 -17.57
C ASP A 344 -18.58 30.99 -18.87
N THR A 345 -17.91 31.39 -19.95
CA THR A 345 -18.03 30.75 -21.28
C THR A 345 -16.96 29.69 -21.56
N ALA A 346 -15.86 29.67 -20.79
CA ALA A 346 -14.69 28.83 -21.04
C ALA A 346 -14.08 29.00 -22.45
N GLU A 347 -14.30 30.17 -23.06
CA GLU A 347 -13.61 30.60 -24.27
C GLU A 347 -12.18 30.99 -23.95
N VAL A 348 -11.25 30.60 -24.81
CA VAL A 348 -9.82 30.90 -24.67
C VAL A 348 -9.41 31.91 -25.71
N LYS A 349 -8.70 32.96 -25.29
CA LYS A 349 -8.10 33.98 -26.15
C LYS A 349 -6.63 34.12 -25.82
N TYR A 350 -5.77 34.08 -26.83
CA TYR A 350 -4.37 34.40 -26.66
C TYR A 350 -4.14 35.89 -26.89
N ILE A 351 -3.55 36.58 -25.91
CA ILE A 351 -3.08 37.95 -26.04
C ILE A 351 -1.57 37.88 -26.24
N LYS A 352 -1.12 38.35 -27.41
CA LYS A 352 0.29 38.59 -27.71
C LYS A 352 0.78 39.78 -26.90
#